data_AF-A0A1F2QPW7-F1
#
_entry.id   AF-A0A1F2QPW7-F1
#
_cell.length_a   1.000
_cell.length_b   1.000
_cell.length_c   1.000
_cell.angle_alpha   90.00
_cell.angle_beta   90.00
_cell.angle_gamma   90.00
#
_symmetry.space_group_name_H-M   'P 1'
#
loop_
_entity.id
_entity.type
_entity.pdbx_description
1 polymer ?
#
loop_
_entity_poly.entity_id
_entity_poly.type
_entity_poly.pdbx_seq_one_letter_code
_entity_poly.pdbx_strand_id
1 'polypeptide(L)'
;MSICKGCGKEMKWGLTSGGIRVPLDARAPVYSIGEYDEATNTYPITRLDNAHVTHFSTCPKASSFSKGKKQDGSGPPRTADAADSK
;
A
#
# COMPACT_ATOMS: atom_id res chain seq x y z
N MET A 1 -9.51 -18.13 0.24
CA MET A 1 -8.32 -17.48 -0.36
C MET A 1 -8.79 -16.53 -1.45
N SER A 2 -8.14 -15.36 -1.60
CA SER A 2 -8.48 -14.42 -2.68
C SER A 2 -7.43 -14.51 -3.78
N ILE A 3 -7.86 -14.55 -5.05
CA ILE A 3 -6.95 -14.61 -6.20
C ILE A 3 -7.03 -13.29 -6.98
N CYS A 4 -5.88 -12.75 -7.37
CA CYS A 4 -5.82 -11.56 -8.20
C CYS A 4 -6.35 -11.85 -9.60
N LYS A 5 -7.38 -11.12 -10.04
CA LYS A 5 -7.93 -11.25 -11.40
C LYS A 5 -6.94 -10.84 -12.50
N GLY A 6 -5.97 -9.98 -12.18
CA GLY A 6 -4.96 -9.51 -13.12
C GLY A 6 -3.87 -10.55 -13.37
N CYS A 7 -3.19 -10.97 -12.30
CA CYS A 7 -2.00 -11.81 -12.40
C CYS A 7 -2.19 -13.27 -11.94
N GLY A 8 -3.38 -13.64 -11.42
CA GLY A 8 -3.69 -15.00 -10.97
C GLY A 8 -3.02 -15.42 -9.67
N LYS A 9 -2.24 -14.55 -9.01
CA LYS A 9 -1.56 -14.87 -7.75
C LYS A 9 -2.50 -14.77 -6.55
N GLU A 10 -2.16 -15.52 -5.51
CA GLU A 10 -2.86 -15.49 -4.23
C GLU A 10 -2.62 -14.17 -3.48
N MET A 11 -3.69 -13.65 -2.87
CA MET A 11 -3.69 -12.44 -2.07
C MET A 11 -4.33 -12.68 -0.71
N LYS A 12 -3.84 -11.96 0.29
CA LYS A 12 -4.49 -11.78 1.59
C LYS A 12 -5.11 -10.40 1.65
N TRP A 13 -6.21 -10.23 2.39
CA TRP A 13 -6.78 -8.90 2.66
C TRP A 13 -6.37 -8.46 4.06
N GLY A 14 -5.58 -7.40 4.15
CA GLY A 14 -5.32 -6.70 5.41
C GLY A 14 -6.40 -5.64 5.68
N LEU A 15 -6.57 -5.30 6.96
CA LEU A 15 -7.41 -4.19 7.41
C LEU A 15 -6.50 -3.19 8.12
N THR A 16 -6.51 -1.92 7.69
CA THR A 16 -5.78 -0.86 8.39
C THR A 16 -6.53 -0.43 9.64
N SER A 17 -5.87 0.30 10.53
CA SER A 17 -6.52 0.92 11.71
C SER A 17 -7.67 1.85 11.33
N GLY A 18 -7.67 2.43 10.13
CA GLY A 18 -8.77 3.24 9.58
C GLY A 18 -9.87 2.43 8.88
N GLY A 19 -9.85 1.09 8.96
CA GLY A 19 -10.86 0.23 8.35
C GLY A 19 -10.73 0.03 6.83
N ILE A 20 -9.63 0.49 6.22
CA ILE A 20 -9.40 0.34 4.78
C ILE A 20 -8.87 -1.07 4.51
N ARG A 21 -9.47 -1.75 3.52
CA ARG A 21 -9.01 -3.07 3.07
C ARG A 21 -7.90 -2.93 2.04
N VAL A 22 -6.76 -3.55 2.31
CA VAL A 22 -5.58 -3.52 1.43
C VAL A 22 -5.26 -4.94 0.95
N PRO A 23 -5.15 -5.18 -0.36
CA PRO A 23 -4.71 -6.48 -0.86
C PRO A 23 -3.19 -6.60 -0.64
N LEU A 24 -2.78 -7.66 0.05
CA LEU A 24 -1.40 -8.00 0.37
C LEU A 24 -0.97 -9.22 -0.43
N ASP A 25 0.27 -9.23 -0.90
CA ASP A 25 0.84 -10.38 -1.58
C ASP A 25 1.15 -11.49 -0.57
N ALA A 26 0.55 -12.67 -0.75
CA ALA A 26 0.68 -13.75 0.22
C ALA A 26 2.09 -14.37 0.28
N ARG A 27 2.92 -14.16 -0.75
CA ARG A 27 4.19 -14.86 -0.94
C ARG A 27 5.41 -13.94 -0.98
N ALA A 28 5.22 -12.63 -1.15
CA ALA A 28 6.32 -11.69 -1.25
C ALA A 28 7.01 -11.49 0.12
N PRO A 29 8.31 -11.83 0.26
CA PRO A 29 9.06 -11.56 1.49
C PRO A 29 9.34 -10.06 1.64
N VAL A 30 9.41 -9.60 2.89
CA VAL A 30 9.90 -8.27 3.26
C VAL A 30 11.17 -8.44 4.08
N TYR A 31 12.18 -7.62 3.79
CA TYR A 31 13.46 -7.63 4.48
C TYR A 31 13.71 -6.29 5.15
N SER A 32 14.25 -6.31 6.37
CA SER A 32 14.92 -5.16 6.95
C SER A 32 16.39 -5.16 6.52
N ILE A 33 16.94 -3.98 6.29
CA ILE A 33 18.33 -3.77 5.90
C ILE A 33 19.07 -3.20 7.12
N GLY A 34 20.19 -3.83 7.50
CA GLY A 34 21.06 -3.37 8.59
C GLY A 34 22.06 -2.30 8.15
N GLU A 35 23.04 -2.02 9.00
CA GLU A 35 24.15 -1.10 8.67
C GLU A 35 25.09 -1.71 7.63
N TYR A 36 25.73 -0.85 6.84
CA TYR A 36 26.69 -1.28 5.82
C TYR A 36 27.93 -1.92 6.47
N ASP A 37 28.31 -3.08 5.96
CA ASP A 37 29.51 -3.81 6.38
C ASP A 37 30.63 -3.62 5.35
N GLU A 38 31.67 -2.86 5.73
CA GLU A 38 32.84 -2.58 4.88
C GLU A 38 33.67 -3.84 4.58
N ALA A 39 33.70 -4.83 5.47
CA ALA A 39 34.52 -6.03 5.31
C ALA A 39 33.96 -6.94 4.20
N THR A 40 32.64 -7.02 4.10
CA THR A 40 31.95 -7.78 3.06
C THR A 40 31.52 -6.93 1.88
N ASN A 41 31.57 -5.59 1.99
CA ASN A 41 31.03 -4.64 1.03
C ASN A 41 29.54 -4.90 0.73
N THR A 42 28.77 -5.21 1.78
CA THR A 42 27.33 -5.53 1.65
C THR A 42 26.50 -4.97 2.81
N TYR A 43 25.18 -5.04 2.68
CA TYR A 43 24.26 -4.80 3.79
C TYR A 43 23.70 -6.14 4.27
N PRO A 44 23.81 -6.48 5.57
CA PRO A 44 23.12 -7.64 6.12
C PRO A 44 21.61 -7.40 6.05
N ILE A 45 20.87 -8.46 5.72
CA ILE A 45 19.41 -8.42 5.62
C ILE A 45 18.78 -9.44 6.55
N THR A 46 17.66 -9.06 7.15
CA THR A 46 16.84 -9.96 7.97
C THR A 46 15.44 -10.04 7.38
N ARG A 47 14.94 -11.25 7.17
CA ARG A 47 13.56 -11.45 6.71
C ARG A 47 12.62 -11.11 7.86
N LEU A 48 11.66 -10.23 7.60
CA LEU A 48 10.63 -9.88 8.56
C LEU A 48 9.47 -10.88 8.45
N ASP A 49 9.25 -11.64 9.51
CA ASP A 49 8.08 -12.52 9.61
C ASP A 49 6.79 -11.71 9.73
N ASN A 50 5.71 -12.20 9.12
CA ASN A 50 4.40 -11.56 9.09
C ASN A 50 4.33 -10.17 8.43
N ALA A 51 5.43 -9.66 7.88
CA ALA A 51 5.42 -8.47 7.04
C ALA A 51 5.09 -8.85 5.58
N HIS A 52 4.17 -8.11 4.97
CA HIS A 52 3.74 -8.34 3.60
C HIS A 52 3.68 -7.01 2.85
N VAL A 53 4.01 -7.02 1.56
CA VAL A 53 3.84 -5.85 0.69
C VAL A 53 2.44 -5.83 0.09
N THR A 54 2.00 -4.64 -0.34
CA THR A 54 0.76 -4.52 -1.08
C THR A 54 0.87 -5.29 -2.39
N HIS A 55 -0.16 -6.06 -2.74
CA HIS A 55 -0.21 -6.77 -4.01
C HIS A 55 -0.22 -5.82 -5.20
N PHE A 56 -0.66 -4.57 -5.00
CA PHE A 56 -0.61 -3.55 -6.04
C PHE A 56 0.82 -3.27 -6.50
N SER A 57 1.79 -3.26 -5.59
CA SER A 57 3.21 -3.07 -5.91
C SER A 57 3.83 -4.26 -6.64
N THR A 58 3.31 -5.47 -6.44
CA THR A 58 3.89 -6.70 -7.00
C THR A 58 3.14 -7.26 -8.21
N CYS A 59 1.95 -6.73 -8.50
CA CYS A 59 1.12 -7.19 -9.62
C CYS A 59 1.53 -6.49 -10.92
N PRO A 60 1.98 -7.24 -11.95
CA PRO A 60 2.38 -6.65 -13.23
C PRO A 60 1.24 -5.98 -13.99
N LYS A 61 -0.03 -6.30 -13.64
CA LYS A 61 -1.23 -5.70 -14.25
C LYS A 61 -1.89 -4.65 -13.34
N ALA A 62 -1.26 -4.24 -12.25
CA ALA A 62 -1.84 -3.30 -11.27
C ALA A 62 -2.33 -1.99 -11.90
N SER A 63 -1.60 -1.47 -12.89
CA SER A 63 -1.92 -0.27 -13.66
C SER A 63 -3.24 -0.35 -14.43
N SER A 64 -3.72 -1.56 -14.74
CA SER A 64 -5.01 -1.78 -15.41
C SER A 64 -6.21 -1.62 -14.47
N PHE A 65 -5.99 -1.71 -13.16
CA PHE A 65 -7.03 -1.62 -12.13
C PHE A 65 -7.07 -0.26 -11.41
N SER A 66 -6.04 0.56 -11.57
CA SER A 66 -5.88 1.86 -10.90
C SER A 66 -6.41 3.04 -11.72
N LYS A 67 -6.97 2.79 -12.92
CA LYS A 67 -7.72 3.79 -13.69
C LYS A 67 -9.11 4.00 -13.07
N GLY A 68 -9.18 4.67 -11.92
CA GLY A 68 -10.42 4.97 -11.22
C GLY A 68 -10.35 6.27 -10.44
N LYS A 69 -10.98 7.32 -11.00
CA LYS A 69 -11.20 8.69 -10.51
C LYS A 69 -9.95 9.57 -10.30
N LYS A 70 -9.61 10.33 -11.35
CA LYS A 70 -9.33 11.77 -11.14
C LYS A 70 -10.51 12.32 -10.34
N GLN A 71 -10.27 12.69 -9.08
CA GLN A 71 -11.17 13.61 -8.40
C GLN A 71 -11.03 14.93 -9.15
N ASP A 72 -11.93 15.15 -10.10
CA ASP A 72 -12.21 16.48 -10.61
C ASP A 72 -12.63 17.32 -9.41
N GLY A 73 -11.92 18.44 -9.19
CA GLY A 73 -12.05 19.30 -8.01
C GLY A 73 -13.36 20.09 -7.97
N SER A 74 -14.48 19.40 -7.94
CA SER A 74 -15.84 19.95 -7.76
C SER A 74 -16.44 19.45 -6.44
N GLY A 75 -15.74 19.73 -5.34
CA GLY A 75 -16.40 19.81 -4.03
C GLY A 75 -17.22 21.11 -3.98
N PRO A 76 -18.46 21.11 -3.46
CA PRO A 76 -19.22 22.34 -3.29
C PRO A 76 -18.47 23.32 -2.39
N PRO A 77 -18.59 24.65 -2.62
CA PRO A 77 -17.92 25.64 -1.79
C PRO A 77 -18.36 25.46 -0.33
N ARG A 78 -17.39 25.32 0.57
CA ARG A 78 -17.61 25.46 2.01
C ARG A 78 -18.18 26.85 2.22
N THR A 79 -19.43 26.93 2.62
CA THR A 79 -20.08 28.19 2.99
C THR A 79 -19.25 28.86 4.08
N ALA A 80 -18.90 30.11 3.82
CA ALA A 80 -18.43 31.03 4.83
C ALA A 80 -19.60 31.34 5.75
N ASP A 81 -19.46 31.06 7.04
CA ASP A 81 -20.30 31.67 8.07
C ASP A 81 -19.38 32.35 9.09
N ALA A 82 -19.40 33.67 9.01
CA ALA A 82 -18.94 34.59 10.01
C ALA A 82 -20.02 34.73 11.10
N ALA A 83 -19.60 34.69 12.36
CA ALA A 83 -20.27 35.37 13.48
C ALA A 83 -19.21 35.48 14.58
N ASP A 84 -18.57 36.65 14.74
CA ASP A 84 -19.04 37.72 15.64
C ASP A 84 -19.23 37.21 17.08
N SER A 85 -18.30 37.56 17.95
CA SER A 85 -18.48 37.49 19.39
C SER A 85 -17.98 38.80 19.97
N LYS A 86 -18.95 39.53 20.52
CA LYS A 86 -18.84 40.72 21.37
C LYS A 86 -17.86 40.56 22.52
#